data_AF-A0A3D0UUJ0-F1
#
_entry.id   AF-A0A3D0UUJ0-F1
#
_cell.length_a   1.000
_cell.length_b   1.000
_cell.length_c   1.000
_cell.angle_alpha   90.00
_cell.angle_beta   90.00
_cell.angle_gamma   90.00
#
_symmetry.space_group_name_H-M   'P 1'
#
loop_
_entity.id
_entity.type
_entity.pdbx_description
1 polymer ?
#
loop_
_entity_poly.entity_id
_entity_poly.type
_entity_poly.pdbx_seq_one_letter_code
_entity_poly.pdbx_strand_id
1 'polypeptide(L)' 'KKGDREYVGGQKRDIHEADLQHLKDAAEAYKYVAQKYDWVIVDSAPNGQLKTIDEVSDEVWNEVKKML' A
#
# COMPACT_ATOMS: atom_id res chain seq x y z
N LYS A 1 0.38 -14.31 -12.97
CA LYS A 1 0.58 -13.32 -14.07
C LYS A 1 -0.47 -12.24 -13.91
N LYS A 2 -0.13 -10.95 -14.08
CA LYS A 2 -1.11 -9.86 -14.08
C LYS A 2 -2.06 -10.09 -15.27
N GLY A 3 -3.37 -9.98 -15.06
CA GLY A 3 -4.38 -10.18 -16.10
C GLY A 3 -4.34 -9.11 -17.19
N ASP A 4 -5.12 -9.30 -18.26
CA ASP A 4 -5.20 -8.34 -19.37
C ASP A 4 -5.86 -7.03 -18.91
N ARG A 5 -5.25 -5.90 -19.30
CA ARG A 5 -5.66 -4.55 -18.90
C ARG A 5 -5.77 -3.68 -20.16
N GLU A 6 -6.91 -3.74 -20.85
CA GLU A 6 -7.13 -3.03 -22.12
C GLU A 6 -6.89 -1.52 -22.01
N TYR A 7 -7.26 -0.91 -20.88
CA TYR A 7 -7.09 0.52 -20.60
C TYR A 7 -5.64 0.99 -20.57
N VAL A 8 -4.67 0.07 -20.53
CA VAL A 8 -3.23 0.38 -20.51
C VAL A 8 -2.68 0.42 -21.95
N GLY A 9 -3.46 0.04 -22.97
CA GLY A 9 -3.07 0.18 -24.37
C GLY A 9 -1.77 -0.56 -24.75
N GLY A 10 -1.50 -1.69 -24.09
CA GLY A 10 -0.26 -2.46 -24.27
C GLY A 10 0.96 -1.93 -23.50
N GLN A 11 0.83 -0.82 -22.76
CA GLN A 11 1.89 -0.35 -21.87
C GLN A 11 2.02 -1.23 -20.61
N LYS A 12 3.15 -1.12 -19.92
CA LYS A 12 3.38 -1.86 -18.66
C LYS A 12 2.64 -1.24 -17.47
N ARG A 13 2.52 0.09 -17.46
CA ARG A 13 1.96 0.90 -16.37
C ARG A 13 0.86 1.80 -16.92
N ASP A 14 -0.20 1.99 -16.15
CA ASP A 14 -1.20 3.03 -16.46
C ASP A 14 -0.72 4.42 -16.02
N ILE A 15 -1.53 5.46 -16.26
CA ILE A 15 -1.19 6.85 -15.96
C ILE A 15 -0.86 7.09 -14.47
N HIS A 16 -1.54 6.38 -13.56
CA HIS A 16 -1.32 6.53 -12.12
C HIS A 16 -0.08 5.75 -11.69
N GLU A 17 0.11 4.53 -12.22
CA GLU A 17 1.31 3.72 -11.96
C GLU A 17 2.59 4.34 -12.55
N ALA A 18 2.48 5.15 -13.60
CA ALA A 18 3.60 5.81 -14.27
C ALA A 18 4.03 7.11 -13.58
N ASP A 19 3.15 7.77 -12.82
CA ASP A 19 3.42 9.04 -12.14
C ASP A 19 3.86 8.81 -10.68
N LEU A 20 5.15 9.01 -10.42
CA LEU A 20 5.71 8.85 -9.08
C LEU A 20 5.15 9.85 -8.07
N GLN A 21 4.84 11.08 -8.50
CA GLN A 21 4.28 12.09 -7.59
C GLN A 21 2.87 11.70 -7.20
N HIS A 22 2.05 11.25 -8.16
CA HIS A 22 0.72 10.73 -7.87
C HIS A 22 0.74 9.57 -6.86
N LEU A 23 1.68 8.63 -6.99
CA LEU A 23 1.83 7.52 -6.03
C LEU A 23 2.20 8.01 -4.62
N LYS A 24 3.07 9.03 -4.52
CA LYS A 24 3.44 9.63 -3.23
C LYS A 24 2.25 10.36 -2.60
N ASP A 25 1.54 11.17 -3.39
CA ASP A 25 0.38 11.93 -2.93
C ASP A 25 -0.74 10.99 -2.45
N ALA A 26 -0.97 9.89 -3.16
CA ALA A 26 -1.90 8.85 -2.74
C ALA A 26 -1.49 8.21 -1.41
N ALA A 27 -0.21 7.85 -1.25
CA ALA A 27 0.30 7.27 -0.01
C ALA A 27 0.13 8.24 1.19
N GLU A 28 0.47 9.51 1.02
CA GLU A 28 0.30 10.53 2.06
C GLU A 28 -1.19 10.79 2.37
N ALA A 29 -2.06 10.77 1.37
CA ALA A 29 -3.51 10.92 1.58
C ALA A 29 -4.10 9.77 2.42
N TYR A 30 -3.75 8.52 2.12
CA TYR A 30 -4.19 7.38 2.93
C TYR A 30 -3.61 7.42 4.35
N LYS A 31 -2.34 7.80 4.51
CA LYS A 31 -1.70 7.98 5.81
C LYS A 31 -2.40 9.06 6.64
N TYR A 32 -2.72 10.20 6.02
CA TYR A 32 -3.49 11.26 6.68
C TYR A 32 -4.85 10.76 7.18
N VAL A 33 -5.61 10.03 6.35
CA VAL A 33 -6.91 9.47 6.75
C VAL A 33 -6.75 8.50 7.92
N ALA A 34 -5.79 7.59 7.85
CA ALA A 34 -5.54 6.63 8.91
C ALA A 34 -5.21 7.33 10.24
N GLN A 35 -4.31 8.33 10.22
CA GLN A 35 -3.97 9.12 11.40
C GLN A 35 -5.17 9.92 11.94
N LYS A 36 -5.97 10.51 11.04
CA LYS A 36 -7.13 11.33 11.41
C LYS A 36 -8.20 10.55 12.17
N TYR A 37 -8.39 9.28 11.82
CA TYR A 37 -9.39 8.41 12.42
C TYR A 37 -8.81 7.37 13.38
N ASP A 38 -7.55 7.56 13.80
CA ASP A 38 -6.83 6.67 14.73
C ASP A 38 -6.86 5.20 14.28
N TRP A 39 -6.71 4.96 12.98
CA TRP A 39 -6.60 3.63 12.42
C TRP A 39 -5.19 3.08 12.61
N VAL A 40 -5.11 1.77 12.78
CA VAL A 40 -3.83 1.06 12.84
C VAL A 40 -3.11 1.18 11.50
N ILE A 41 -1.86 1.65 11.53
CA ILE A 41 -0.99 1.78 10.36
C ILE A 41 0.07 0.68 10.44
N VAL A 42 0.07 -0.20 9.43
CA VAL A 42 1.11 -1.21 9.24
C VAL A 42 2.11 -0.69 8.22
N ASP A 43 3.33 -0.36 8.65
CA ASP A 43 4.38 0.14 7.77
C ASP A 43 5.07 -1.02 7.04
N SER A 44 4.84 -1.11 5.73
CA SER A 44 5.43 -2.15 4.87
C SER A 44 6.89 -1.87 4.45
N ALA A 45 7.41 -0.67 4.70
CA ALA A 45 8.74 -0.24 4.25
C ALA A 45 9.49 0.61 5.29
N PRO A 46 9.66 0.14 6.54
CA PRO A 46 10.32 0.93 7.58
C PRO A 46 11.74 1.29 7.18
N ASN A 47 12.12 2.56 7.38
CA ASN A 47 13.41 3.12 6.96
C ASN A 47 13.75 2.92 5.47
N GLY A 48 12.73 2.78 4.62
CA GLY A 48 12.90 2.54 3.19
C GLY A 48 13.22 1.10 2.81
N GLN A 49 13.20 0.16 3.76
CA GLN A 49 13.44 -1.25 3.50
C GLN A 49 12.11 -2.02 3.48
N LEU A 50 11.78 -2.61 2.32
CA LEU A 50 10.56 -3.41 2.17
C LEU A 50 10.60 -4.65 3.05
N LYS A 51 9.51 -4.85 3.80
CA LYS A 51 9.20 -6.11 4.48
C LYS A 51 8.82 -7.19 3.48
N THR A 52 8.98 -8.44 3.90
CA THR A 52 8.40 -9.60 3.23
C THR A 52 6.88 -9.62 3.40
N ILE A 53 6.21 -10.38 2.54
CA ILE A 53 4.76 -10.58 2.63
C ILE A 53 4.38 -11.23 3.96
N ASP A 54 5.17 -12.20 4.43
CA ASP A 54 4.93 -12.91 5.69
C ASP A 54 5.02 -11.96 6.89
N GLU A 55 6.04 -11.09 6.94
CA GLU A 55 6.17 -10.07 8.00
C GLU A 55 4.97 -9.12 8.05
N VAL A 56 4.51 -8.62 6.89
CA VAL A 56 3.32 -7.75 6.82
C VAL A 56 2.07 -8.50 7.24
N SER A 57 1.91 -9.75 6.78
CA SER A 57 0.76 -10.60 7.12
C SER A 57 0.68 -10.87 8.62
N ASP A 58 1.81 -11.21 9.25
CA ASP A 58 1.90 -11.48 10.68
C ASP A 58 1.59 -10.22 11.50
N GLU A 59 2.10 -9.06 11.10
CA GLU A 59 1.80 -7.79 11.76
C GLU A 59 0.31 -7.44 11.71
N VAL A 60 -0.31 -7.54 10.53
CA VAL A 60 -1.76 -7.34 10.37
C VAL A 60 -2.55 -8.30 11.27
N TRP A 61 -2.20 -9.59 11.26
CA TRP A 61 -2.89 -10.58 12.08
C TRP A 61 -2.74 -10.32 13.57
N ASN A 62 -1.55 -9.92 14.02
CA ASN A 62 -1.29 -9.59 15.42
C ASN A 62 -2.12 -8.39 15.89
N GLU A 63 -2.33 -7.38 15.05
CA GLU A 63 -3.18 -6.23 15.38
C GLU A 63 -4.67 -6.62 15.45
N VAL A 64 -5.16 -7.41 14.50
CA VAL A 64 -6.54 -7.90 14.50
C VAL A 64 -6.80 -8.79 15.72
N LYS A 65 -5.85 -9.66 16.08
CA LYS A 65 -5.98 -10.58 17.22
C LYS A 65 -6.16 -9.86 18.57
N LYS A 66 -5.66 -8.63 18.73
CA LYS A 66 -5.86 -7.84 19.96
C LYS A 66 -7.31 -7.38 20.15
N MET A 67 -8.11 -7.41 19.09
CA MET A 67 -9.51 -6.95 19.08
C MET A 67 -10.51 -8.11 19.22
N LEU A 68 -10.01 -9.36 19.22
CA LEU A 68 -10.80 -10.58 19.44
C LEU A 68 -10.85 -10.93 20.94
#